data_AF-A0A519ST81-F1
#
_entry.id   AF-A0A519ST81-F1
#
_cell.length_a   1.000
_cell.length_b   1.000
_cell.length_c   1.000
_cell.angle_alpha   90.00
_cell.angle_beta   90.00
_cell.angle_gamma   90.00
#
_symmetry.space_group_name_H-M   'P 1'
#
loop_
_entity.id
_entity.type
_entity.pdbx_description
1 polymer ?
#
loop_
_entity_poly.entity_id
_entity_poly.type
_entity_poly.pdbx_seq_one_letter_code
_entity_poly.pdbx_strand_id
1 'polypeptide(L)'
;MKPEVGSINLLSITRSRAKMYEYDVPRESFINLPKDPKELLMLTIGILGDFSASSSEDSRNESRLNMLFAAQYFDAYISSRLNQTLDNYLLLLGSAAYYLCDLPGSSFVLINNLDYTSGDIGSEDLEYLLISVLRKDFDNMPTLDGNYKSEIERINTACKEFLLNGTSQNEITKLIDVLRDGIYYEGSDRQLLLIDTIRNVIIKFFSNSSWSNLPIYSGIDSSQWEEIIKKPSFIKELWPAQILLGEKNVYNGMSAIIQMPTSAGKTKSIEIIIRSSFLSSRANVAVIVAPFKALCNEIKGTLQEAFVNERVRIDVPSDAFQIDFDIFSEIELETEKLILILTPEKFIYMMRHAPEIIDEVGLLVYDEGHQFDNGIRGVTYELLLSSLRLLIPKSTQIILISAVIMNADSIGNWLIGDNKTLVNGANLLPTYRTIGFVSWRDNLGRLEFVNPEIPDIDEFYVPRVISTVSLAKLGRERNARIFPIKKDGKSIAIFLGLK
;
A
#
# COMPACT_ATOMS: atom_id res chain seq x y z
N MET A 1 -16.42 14.54 16.14
CA MET A 1 -15.63 15.76 16.44
C MET A 1 -14.86 16.18 15.18
N LYS A 2 -14.43 17.45 15.06
CA LYS A 2 -13.70 17.95 13.88
C LYS A 2 -12.48 18.78 14.30
N PRO A 3 -11.31 18.62 13.66
CA PRO A 3 -10.15 19.46 13.93
C PRO A 3 -10.38 20.90 13.48
N GLU A 4 -10.06 21.86 14.35
CA GLU A 4 -10.06 23.28 14.03
C GLU A 4 -8.64 23.78 13.71
N VAL A 5 -8.52 25.02 13.22
CA VAL A 5 -7.22 25.65 12.87
C VAL A 5 -6.21 25.57 14.04
N GLY A 6 -6.67 25.77 15.27
CA GLY A 6 -5.82 25.65 16.46
C GLY A 6 -5.28 24.23 16.66
N SER A 7 -6.11 23.22 16.42
CA SER A 7 -5.74 21.81 16.52
C SER A 7 -4.77 21.39 15.41
N ILE A 8 -4.99 21.87 14.18
CA ILE A 8 -4.11 21.67 13.03
C ILE A 8 -2.72 22.25 13.32
N ASN A 9 -2.65 23.48 13.84
CA ASN A 9 -1.38 24.10 14.20
C ASN A 9 -0.65 23.33 15.31
N LEU A 10 -1.39 22.83 16.32
CA LEU A 10 -0.78 22.04 17.40
C LEU A 10 -0.28 20.68 16.89
N LEU A 11 -0.98 20.04 15.95
CA LEU A 11 -0.49 18.85 15.26
C LEU A 11 0.80 19.15 14.48
N SER A 12 0.85 20.24 13.71
CA SER A 12 2.05 20.68 12.99
C SER A 12 3.28 20.84 13.89
N ILE A 13 3.09 21.44 15.07
CA ILE A 13 4.14 21.58 16.09
C ILE A 13 4.58 20.21 16.62
N THR A 14 3.63 19.32 16.88
CA THR A 14 3.89 17.95 17.36
C THR A 14 4.68 17.14 16.32
N ARG A 15 4.30 17.22 15.04
CA ARG A 15 5.00 16.60 13.91
C ARG A 15 6.40 17.16 13.73
N SER A 16 6.57 18.48 13.85
CA SER A 16 7.90 19.10 13.86
C SER A 16 8.76 18.51 14.97
N ARG A 17 8.23 18.43 16.20
CA ARG A 17 8.94 17.85 17.35
C ARG A 17 9.31 16.38 17.14
N ALA A 18 8.42 15.57 16.57
CA ALA A 18 8.69 14.19 16.20
C ALA A 18 9.85 14.09 15.20
N LYS A 19 9.79 14.85 14.10
CA LYS A 19 10.85 14.86 13.08
C LYS A 19 12.18 15.40 13.60
N MET A 20 12.19 16.27 14.61
CA MET A 20 13.43 16.69 15.27
C MET A 20 14.17 15.53 15.95
N TYR A 21 13.44 14.54 16.50
CA TYR A 21 14.06 13.30 16.97
C TYR A 21 14.52 12.42 15.81
N GLU A 22 13.70 12.27 14.76
CA GLU A 22 14.03 11.46 13.58
C GLU A 22 15.32 11.93 12.87
N TYR A 23 15.55 13.24 12.80
CA TYR A 23 16.72 13.83 12.14
C TYR A 23 17.89 14.14 13.10
N ASP A 24 17.86 13.61 14.32
CA ASP A 24 18.88 13.83 15.36
C ASP A 24 19.23 15.32 15.54
N VAL A 25 18.20 16.16 15.63
CA VAL A 25 18.40 17.57 15.98
C VAL A 25 18.79 17.64 17.46
N PRO A 26 19.82 18.43 17.84
CA PRO A 26 20.20 18.54 19.24
C PRO A 26 19.05 19.04 20.12
N ARG A 27 18.92 18.53 21.34
CA ARG A 27 17.75 18.81 22.21
C ARG A 27 17.63 20.28 22.60
N GLU A 28 18.75 20.95 22.81
CA GLU A 28 18.84 22.41 23.02
C GLU A 28 18.37 23.21 21.80
N SER A 29 18.32 22.57 20.65
CA SER A 29 17.86 23.12 19.39
C SER A 29 16.40 22.80 19.05
N PHE A 30 15.66 22.21 20.00
CA PHE A 30 14.26 21.95 19.80
C PHE A 30 13.38 23.20 19.80
N ILE A 31 12.30 23.16 19.02
CA ILE A 31 11.30 24.23 19.03
C ILE A 31 10.61 24.30 20.39
N ASN A 32 10.19 25.50 20.77
CA ASN A 32 9.35 25.70 21.93
C ASN A 32 7.94 25.18 21.64
N LEU A 33 7.31 24.56 22.64
CA LEU A 33 5.93 24.08 22.55
C LEU A 33 5.04 25.14 23.21
N PRO A 34 4.29 25.95 22.44
CA PRO A 34 3.46 27.01 23.00
C PRO A 34 2.26 26.47 23.80
N LYS A 35 1.87 25.23 23.51
CA LYS A 35 0.82 24.46 24.19
C LYS A 35 1.30 23.03 24.35
N ASP A 36 0.76 22.31 25.33
CA ASP A 36 1.07 20.90 25.52
C ASP A 36 0.35 20.08 24.43
N PRO A 37 1.07 19.32 23.58
CA PRO A 37 0.45 18.45 22.60
C PRO A 37 -0.56 17.44 23.17
N LYS A 38 -0.53 17.14 24.48
CA LYS A 38 -1.54 16.33 25.17
C LYS A 38 -2.97 16.87 25.03
N GLU A 39 -3.13 18.18 24.80
CA GLU A 39 -4.44 18.81 24.60
C GLU A 39 -5.23 18.18 23.44
N LEU A 40 -4.56 17.56 22.46
CA LEU A 40 -5.21 16.90 21.33
C LEU A 40 -5.72 15.48 21.63
N LEU A 41 -5.30 14.84 22.73
CA LEU A 41 -5.68 13.44 23.03
C LEU A 41 -7.19 13.23 23.06
N MET A 42 -7.92 14.12 23.74
CA MET A 42 -9.39 14.02 23.84
C MET A 42 -10.06 14.16 22.48
N LEU A 43 -9.59 15.10 21.66
CA LEU A 43 -10.12 15.33 20.32
C LEU A 43 -9.88 14.11 19.42
N THR A 44 -8.67 13.55 19.42
CA THR A 44 -8.31 12.45 18.52
C THR A 44 -8.93 11.12 18.96
N ILE A 45 -9.05 10.87 20.26
CA ILE A 45 -9.81 9.74 20.80
C ILE A 45 -11.30 9.89 20.46
N GLY A 46 -11.87 11.09 20.60
CA GLY A 46 -13.27 11.36 20.22
C GLY A 46 -13.53 11.18 18.73
N ILE A 47 -12.60 11.60 17.85
CA ILE A 47 -12.67 11.33 16.41
C ILE A 47 -12.70 9.83 16.12
N LEU A 48 -11.86 9.03 16.79
CA LEU A 48 -11.83 7.59 16.61
C LEU A 48 -13.15 6.93 17.05
N GLY A 49 -13.69 7.35 18.19
CA GLY A 49 -14.99 6.87 18.70
C GLY A 49 -16.18 7.22 17.78
N ASP A 50 -16.19 8.44 17.23
CA ASP A 50 -17.28 8.94 16.37
C ASP A 50 -17.32 8.30 14.97
N PHE A 51 -16.28 7.55 14.57
CA PHE A 51 -16.17 7.00 13.21
C PHE A 51 -17.32 6.08 12.80
N SER A 52 -18.02 5.49 13.77
CA SER A 52 -19.15 4.58 13.55
C SER A 52 -20.44 5.26 13.04
N ALA A 53 -20.56 6.59 13.12
CA ALA A 53 -21.82 7.31 12.94
C ALA A 53 -22.09 7.89 11.51
N SER A 54 -21.15 7.77 10.56
CA SER A 54 -21.27 8.43 9.24
C SER A 54 -21.91 7.57 8.15
N SER A 55 -23.09 7.98 7.64
CA SER A 55 -23.88 7.19 6.67
C SER A 55 -23.79 7.64 5.20
N SER A 56 -23.43 8.89 4.90
CA SER A 56 -23.38 9.46 3.53
C SER A 56 -21.95 9.54 2.95
N GLU A 57 -21.76 9.58 1.62
CA GLU A 57 -20.42 9.65 1.00
C GLU A 57 -19.63 10.91 1.41
N ASP A 58 -20.25 12.09 1.40
CA ASP A 58 -19.59 13.33 1.86
C ASP A 58 -19.19 13.23 3.34
N SER A 59 -20.07 12.65 4.18
CA SER A 59 -19.73 12.41 5.59
C SER A 59 -18.62 11.38 5.76
N ARG A 60 -18.46 10.40 4.85
CA ARG A 60 -17.39 9.40 4.91
C ARG A 60 -16.04 10.02 4.56
N ASN A 61 -15.98 10.87 3.54
CA ASN A 61 -14.75 11.57 3.16
C ASN A 61 -14.28 12.50 4.29
N GLU A 62 -15.21 13.25 4.89
CA GLU A 62 -14.89 14.10 6.04
C GLU A 62 -14.45 13.28 7.26
N SER A 63 -15.16 12.20 7.59
CA SER A 63 -14.76 11.26 8.64
C SER A 63 -13.36 10.67 8.38
N ARG A 64 -13.02 10.36 7.13
CA ARG A 64 -11.71 9.84 6.74
C ARG A 64 -10.59 10.87 6.96
N LEU A 65 -10.81 12.14 6.60
CA LEU A 65 -9.83 13.21 6.84
C LEU A 65 -9.63 13.47 8.34
N ASN A 66 -10.71 13.46 9.12
CA ASN A 66 -10.62 13.56 10.58
C ASN A 66 -9.85 12.38 11.16
N MET A 67 -10.13 11.16 10.70
CA MET A 67 -9.42 9.96 11.11
C MET A 67 -7.92 10.03 10.76
N LEU A 68 -7.58 10.56 9.58
CA LEU A 68 -6.19 10.79 9.19
C LEU A 68 -5.50 11.79 10.14
N PHE A 69 -6.17 12.88 10.51
CA PHE A 69 -5.67 13.82 11.51
C PHE A 69 -5.37 13.12 12.84
N ALA A 70 -6.29 12.27 13.33
CA ALA A 70 -6.11 11.51 14.57
C ALA A 70 -4.93 10.53 14.46
N ALA A 71 -4.83 9.78 13.36
CA ALA A 71 -3.74 8.84 13.11
C ALA A 71 -2.37 9.53 13.08
N GLN A 72 -2.26 10.65 12.35
CA GLN A 72 -1.04 11.47 12.29
C GLN A 72 -0.65 12.02 13.66
N TYR A 73 -1.63 12.42 14.47
CA TYR A 73 -1.37 12.89 15.82
C TYR A 73 -0.81 11.79 16.71
N PHE A 74 -1.44 10.60 16.75
CA PHE A 74 -0.96 9.50 17.57
C PHE A 74 0.50 9.14 17.22
N ASP A 75 0.78 8.95 15.93
CA ASP A 75 2.11 8.68 15.39
C ASP A 75 3.15 9.76 15.77
N ALA A 76 2.79 11.03 15.54
CA ALA A 76 3.66 12.16 15.87
C ALA A 76 3.88 12.29 17.39
N TYR A 77 2.86 12.05 18.20
CA TYR A 77 2.94 12.19 19.65
C TYR A 77 3.88 11.14 20.24
N ILE A 78 3.78 9.88 19.81
CA ILE A 78 4.70 8.79 20.18
C ILE A 78 6.13 9.16 19.77
N SER A 79 6.31 9.51 18.50
CA SER A 79 7.62 9.85 17.92
C SER A 79 8.25 11.10 18.56
N SER A 80 7.45 12.00 19.13
CA SER A 80 7.91 13.18 19.85
C SER A 80 8.47 12.88 21.26
N ARG A 81 8.33 11.64 21.75
CA ARG A 81 8.82 11.17 23.06
C ARG A 81 8.40 12.05 24.24
N LEU A 82 7.24 12.70 24.14
CA LEU A 82 6.71 13.59 25.18
C LEU A 82 6.11 12.81 26.35
N ASN A 83 5.62 11.59 26.12
CA ASN A 83 5.12 10.72 27.18
C ASN A 83 5.20 9.24 26.80
N GLN A 84 6.26 8.57 27.25
CA GLN A 84 6.52 7.17 26.91
C GLN A 84 5.57 6.17 27.59
N THR A 85 4.81 6.59 28.61
CA THR A 85 3.91 5.69 29.35
C THR A 85 2.67 5.28 28.56
N LEU A 86 2.30 6.07 27.54
CA LEU A 86 1.11 5.82 26.71
C LEU A 86 1.46 5.22 25.35
N ASP A 87 2.74 4.98 25.07
CA ASP A 87 3.21 4.65 23.72
C ASP A 87 2.48 3.44 23.14
N ASN A 88 2.33 2.34 23.89
CA ASN A 88 1.63 1.14 23.41
C ASN A 88 0.15 1.39 23.10
N TYR A 89 -0.55 2.11 23.98
CA TYR A 89 -1.96 2.43 23.77
C TYR A 89 -2.13 3.30 22.53
N LEU A 90 -1.29 4.33 22.38
CA LEU A 90 -1.36 5.24 21.23
C LEU A 90 -0.87 4.57 19.94
N LEU A 91 0.09 3.64 20.00
CA LEU A 91 0.50 2.82 18.85
C LEU A 91 -0.67 1.99 18.34
N LEU A 92 -1.42 1.37 19.26
CA LEU A 92 -2.60 0.58 18.94
C LEU A 92 -3.71 1.44 18.31
N LEU A 93 -4.07 2.56 18.95
CA LEU A 93 -5.08 3.49 18.41
C LEU A 93 -4.63 4.11 17.09
N GLY A 94 -3.36 4.50 16.96
CA GLY A 94 -2.77 5.05 15.74
C GLY A 94 -2.79 4.05 14.59
N SER A 95 -2.45 2.79 14.87
CA SER A 95 -2.53 1.71 13.88
C SER A 95 -3.97 1.47 13.42
N ALA A 96 -4.92 1.41 14.36
CA ALA A 96 -6.34 1.27 14.03
C ALA A 96 -6.86 2.46 13.21
N ALA A 97 -6.51 3.69 13.60
CA ALA A 97 -6.90 4.91 12.90
C ALA A 97 -6.37 4.94 11.45
N TYR A 98 -5.08 4.63 11.25
CA TYR A 98 -4.51 4.49 9.90
C TYR A 98 -5.21 3.41 9.08
N TYR A 99 -5.54 2.27 9.69
CA TYR A 99 -6.25 1.20 9.01
C TYR A 99 -7.64 1.66 8.56
N LEU A 100 -8.40 2.28 9.47
CA LEU A 100 -9.76 2.75 9.20
C LEU A 100 -9.82 3.86 8.14
N CYS A 101 -8.77 4.68 7.99
CA CYS A 101 -8.66 5.72 6.95
C CYS A 101 -7.95 5.26 5.66
N ASP A 102 -7.91 3.95 5.39
CA ASP A 102 -7.41 3.32 4.17
C ASP A 102 -5.89 3.47 3.95
N LEU A 103 -5.12 3.49 5.02
CA LEU A 103 -3.65 3.48 5.02
C LEU A 103 -3.10 2.21 5.68
N PRO A 104 -3.36 1.02 5.09
CA PRO A 104 -2.99 -0.27 5.69
C PRO A 104 -1.48 -0.44 5.89
N GLY A 105 -0.65 0.18 5.05
CA GLY A 105 0.80 0.15 5.19
C GLY A 105 1.29 0.95 6.41
N SER A 106 0.73 2.14 6.65
CA SER A 106 1.04 2.92 7.85
C SER A 106 0.56 2.18 9.11
N SER A 107 -0.64 1.62 9.06
CA SER A 107 -1.18 0.78 10.13
C SER A 107 -0.26 -0.39 10.49
N PHE A 108 0.23 -1.11 9.47
CA PHE A 108 1.12 -2.26 9.64
C PHE A 108 2.48 -1.88 10.26
N VAL A 109 3.05 -0.73 9.88
CA VAL A 109 4.30 -0.25 10.50
C VAL A 109 4.10 0.05 11.98
N LEU A 110 3.02 0.76 12.35
CA LEU A 110 2.76 1.08 13.76
C LEU A 110 2.49 -0.16 14.59
N ILE A 111 1.66 -1.09 14.10
CA ILE A 111 1.30 -2.28 14.90
C ILE A 111 2.52 -3.16 15.14
N ASN A 112 3.46 -3.25 14.21
CA ASN A 112 4.66 -4.08 14.38
C ASN A 112 5.72 -3.46 15.31
N ASN A 113 5.61 -2.17 15.61
CA ASN A 113 6.43 -1.52 16.63
C ASN A 113 5.91 -1.77 18.05
N LEU A 114 4.71 -2.35 18.20
CA LEU A 114 4.12 -2.66 19.50
C LEU A 114 4.76 -3.94 20.08
N ASP A 115 5.27 -3.83 21.30
CA ASP A 115 5.85 -4.94 22.05
C ASP A 115 4.76 -5.68 22.84
N TYR A 116 4.46 -6.92 22.42
CA TYR A 116 3.47 -7.81 23.06
C TYR A 116 3.71 -8.03 24.56
N THR A 117 4.95 -7.89 25.03
CA THR A 117 5.33 -8.23 26.41
C THR A 117 5.14 -7.08 27.39
N SER A 118 4.80 -5.89 26.88
CA SER A 118 4.82 -4.66 27.66
C SER A 118 3.46 -4.26 28.22
N GLY A 119 3.00 -5.08 29.17
CA GLY A 119 2.00 -4.73 30.20
C GLY A 119 0.55 -4.56 29.73
N ASP A 120 -0.38 -4.91 30.63
CA ASP A 120 -1.82 -4.65 30.51
C ASP A 120 -2.07 -3.15 30.22
N ILE A 121 -2.74 -2.86 29.11
CA ILE A 121 -3.11 -1.49 28.73
C ILE A 121 -4.35 -1.03 29.52
N GLY A 122 -4.83 -1.85 30.46
CA GLY A 122 -5.99 -1.65 31.31
C GLY A 122 -7.28 -1.78 30.51
N SER A 123 -7.34 -2.76 29.62
CA SER A 123 -8.49 -3.02 28.74
C SER A 123 -9.01 -4.45 28.80
N GLU A 124 -8.57 -5.23 29.80
CA GLU A 124 -9.01 -6.61 30.02
C GLU A 124 -8.90 -7.46 28.75
N ASP A 125 -7.71 -7.45 28.16
CA ASP A 125 -7.31 -8.27 27.01
C ASP A 125 -7.89 -7.90 25.63
N LEU A 126 -8.78 -6.90 25.55
CA LEU A 126 -9.33 -6.43 24.27
C LEU A 126 -8.24 -5.94 23.31
N GLU A 127 -7.13 -5.42 23.83
CA GLU A 127 -5.98 -5.00 23.03
C GLU A 127 -5.43 -6.13 22.16
N TYR A 128 -5.39 -7.37 22.68
CA TYR A 128 -4.84 -8.50 21.96
C TYR A 128 -5.73 -8.90 20.79
N LEU A 129 -7.06 -8.81 20.95
CA LEU A 129 -7.98 -9.02 19.84
C LEU A 129 -7.76 -8.01 18.72
N LEU A 130 -7.63 -6.72 19.07
CA LEU A 130 -7.37 -5.67 18.09
C LEU A 130 -6.02 -5.88 17.38
N ILE A 131 -4.97 -6.24 18.13
CA ILE A 131 -3.65 -6.54 17.57
C ILE A 131 -3.73 -7.71 16.59
N SER A 132 -4.39 -8.81 16.97
CA SER A 132 -4.55 -10.00 16.12
C SER A 132 -5.26 -9.68 14.80
N VAL A 133 -6.33 -8.87 14.83
CA VAL A 133 -7.04 -8.46 13.60
C VAL A 133 -6.20 -7.51 12.75
N LEU A 134 -5.47 -6.56 13.36
CA LEU A 134 -4.64 -5.62 12.61
C LEU A 134 -3.43 -6.30 11.96
N ARG A 135 -2.80 -7.26 12.65
CA ARG A 135 -1.68 -8.07 12.12
C ARG A 135 -2.11 -9.23 11.23
N LYS A 136 -3.38 -9.64 11.31
CA LYS A 136 -3.93 -10.85 10.68
C LYS A 136 -3.21 -12.10 11.20
N ASP A 137 -2.86 -12.06 12.49
CA ASP A 137 -2.19 -13.11 13.23
C ASP A 137 -3.09 -13.53 14.41
N PHE A 138 -3.81 -14.62 14.20
CA PHE A 138 -4.75 -15.18 15.16
C PHE A 138 -4.18 -16.40 15.90
N ASP A 139 -2.95 -16.82 15.55
CA ASP A 139 -2.30 -18.00 16.12
C ASP A 139 -1.47 -17.64 17.36
N ASN A 140 -0.90 -16.45 17.40
CA ASN A 140 0.02 -16.01 18.46
C ASN A 140 -0.64 -15.14 19.54
N MET A 141 -1.93 -15.37 19.84
CA MET A 141 -2.62 -14.66 20.93
C MET A 141 -2.08 -15.11 22.29
N PRO A 142 -1.73 -14.19 23.22
CA PRO A 142 -1.28 -14.57 24.56
C PRO A 142 -2.41 -15.21 25.39
N THR A 143 -2.05 -15.79 26.53
CA THR A 143 -3.04 -16.27 27.51
C THR A 143 -3.80 -15.09 28.10
N LEU A 144 -5.13 -15.21 28.13
CA LEU A 144 -6.04 -14.15 28.56
C LEU A 144 -6.55 -14.43 29.99
N ASP A 145 -6.61 -13.38 30.80
CA ASP A 145 -7.01 -13.45 32.22
C ASP A 145 -8.18 -12.50 32.57
N GLY A 146 -8.60 -11.63 31.64
CA GLY A 146 -9.67 -10.66 31.78
C GLY A 146 -11.08 -11.26 31.77
N ASN A 147 -12.08 -10.44 32.10
CA ASN A 147 -13.47 -10.90 32.27
C ASN A 147 -14.09 -11.34 30.93
N TYR A 148 -13.61 -10.81 29.82
CA TYR A 148 -14.13 -11.07 28.46
C TYR A 148 -13.35 -12.14 27.69
N LYS A 149 -12.46 -12.91 28.34
CA LYS A 149 -11.55 -13.84 27.67
C LYS A 149 -12.25 -14.88 26.79
N SER A 150 -13.37 -15.43 27.25
CA SER A 150 -14.12 -16.47 26.52
C SER A 150 -14.67 -15.92 25.21
N GLU A 151 -15.21 -14.71 25.24
CA GLU A 151 -15.75 -14.00 24.09
C GLU A 151 -14.62 -13.63 23.12
N ILE A 152 -13.49 -13.12 23.63
CA ILE A 152 -12.31 -12.77 22.83
C ILE A 152 -11.75 -14.00 22.11
N GLU A 153 -11.54 -15.12 22.80
CA GLU A 153 -11.03 -16.37 22.22
C GLU A 153 -11.95 -16.92 21.14
N ARG A 154 -13.27 -16.84 21.36
CA ARG A 154 -14.28 -17.24 20.35
C ARG A 154 -14.21 -16.37 19.11
N ILE A 155 -14.15 -15.05 19.26
CA ILE A 155 -14.03 -14.12 18.13
C ILE A 155 -12.71 -14.36 17.39
N ASN A 156 -11.59 -14.52 18.11
CA ASN A 156 -10.27 -14.80 17.53
C ASN A 156 -10.29 -16.10 16.71
N THR A 157 -10.87 -17.16 17.26
CA THR A 157 -11.02 -18.46 16.58
C THR A 157 -11.89 -18.34 15.34
N ALA A 158 -13.03 -17.66 15.43
CA ALA A 158 -13.91 -17.45 14.29
C ALA A 158 -13.25 -16.60 13.18
N CYS A 159 -12.45 -15.58 13.53
CA CYS A 159 -11.67 -14.81 12.57
C CYS A 159 -10.59 -15.66 11.88
N LYS A 160 -9.93 -16.55 12.63
CA LYS A 160 -8.99 -17.53 12.07
C LYS A 160 -9.68 -18.47 11.09
N GLU A 161 -10.84 -18.99 11.45
CA GLU A 161 -11.64 -19.84 10.55
C GLU A 161 -12.03 -19.10 9.27
N PHE A 162 -12.49 -17.84 9.38
CA PHE A 162 -12.79 -17.00 8.23
C PHE A 162 -11.60 -16.86 7.27
N LEU A 163 -10.38 -16.68 7.76
CA LEU A 163 -9.19 -16.63 6.89
C LEU A 163 -8.94 -17.94 6.15
N LEU A 164 -9.30 -19.08 6.74
CA LEU A 164 -9.10 -20.41 6.16
C LEU A 164 -10.19 -20.79 5.16
N ASN A 165 -11.45 -20.42 5.40
CA ASN A 165 -12.59 -20.94 4.65
C ASN A 165 -13.54 -19.86 4.08
N GLY A 166 -13.34 -18.59 4.41
CA GLY A 166 -14.19 -17.48 3.96
C GLY A 166 -15.59 -17.46 4.58
N THR A 167 -15.85 -18.27 5.61
CA THR A 167 -17.15 -18.39 6.29
C THR A 167 -17.16 -17.71 7.66
N SER A 168 -18.33 -17.61 8.29
CA SER A 168 -18.52 -17.08 9.67
C SER A 168 -18.57 -15.56 9.85
N GLN A 169 -18.61 -14.74 8.77
CA GLN A 169 -18.75 -13.28 8.90
C GLN A 169 -19.97 -12.83 9.75
N ASN A 170 -21.12 -13.47 9.53
CA ASN A 170 -22.35 -13.17 10.29
C ASN A 170 -22.25 -13.62 11.75
N GLU A 171 -21.55 -14.73 12.02
CA GLU A 171 -21.33 -15.22 13.37
C GLU A 171 -20.39 -14.28 14.14
N ILE A 172 -19.26 -13.89 13.53
CA ILE A 172 -18.29 -12.96 14.12
C ILE A 172 -18.97 -11.63 14.44
N THR A 173 -19.78 -11.11 13.52
CA THR A 173 -20.53 -9.86 13.75
C THR A 173 -21.45 -9.98 14.97
N LYS A 174 -22.18 -11.10 15.11
CA LYS A 174 -23.04 -11.35 16.29
C LYS A 174 -22.23 -11.47 17.57
N LEU A 175 -21.11 -12.20 17.54
CA LEU A 175 -20.24 -12.37 18.72
C LEU A 175 -19.69 -11.02 19.20
N ILE A 176 -19.27 -10.16 18.27
CA ILE A 176 -18.79 -8.81 18.57
C ILE A 176 -19.92 -7.95 19.12
N ASP A 177 -21.11 -7.99 18.52
CA ASP A 177 -22.26 -7.20 18.99
C ASP A 177 -22.66 -7.62 20.43
N VAL A 178 -22.64 -8.92 20.74
CA VAL A 178 -22.88 -9.41 22.11
C VAL A 178 -21.81 -8.94 23.10
N LEU A 179 -20.53 -9.06 22.74
CA LEU A 179 -19.43 -8.58 23.58
C LEU A 179 -19.53 -7.05 23.81
N ARG A 180 -19.87 -6.32 22.74
CA ARG A 180 -20.11 -4.88 22.78
C ARG A 180 -21.25 -4.51 23.72
N ASP A 181 -22.40 -5.17 23.63
CA ASP A 181 -23.54 -4.89 24.51
C ASP A 181 -23.18 -5.14 25.99
N GLY A 182 -22.41 -6.19 26.29
CA GLY A 182 -21.89 -6.45 27.63
C GLY A 182 -20.96 -5.34 28.15
N ILE A 183 -20.01 -4.91 27.32
CA ILE A 183 -19.09 -3.80 27.65
C ILE A 183 -19.83 -2.48 27.80
N TYR A 184 -20.90 -2.24 27.04
CA TYR A 184 -21.74 -1.04 27.18
C TYR A 184 -22.55 -1.01 28.48
N TYR A 185 -22.76 -2.16 29.11
CA TYR A 185 -23.50 -2.27 30.37
C TYR A 185 -22.61 -2.05 31.60
N GLU A 186 -21.40 -2.62 31.62
CA GLU A 186 -20.53 -2.65 32.81
C GLU A 186 -19.07 -2.22 32.57
N GLY A 187 -18.69 -1.93 31.32
CA GLY A 187 -17.31 -1.62 30.95
C GLY A 187 -16.88 -0.17 31.24
N SER A 188 -15.56 0.03 31.21
CA SER A 188 -14.91 1.34 31.31
C SER A 188 -14.90 2.10 29.98
N ASP A 189 -14.69 3.42 30.03
CA ASP A 189 -14.56 4.28 28.85
C ASP A 189 -13.53 3.77 27.82
N ARG A 190 -12.42 3.18 28.32
CA ARG A 190 -11.38 2.60 27.45
C ARG A 190 -11.87 1.33 26.74
N GLN A 191 -12.60 0.46 27.45
CA GLN A 191 -13.17 -0.75 26.88
C GLN A 191 -14.23 -0.40 25.83
N LEU A 192 -15.07 0.63 26.08
CA LEU A 192 -16.04 1.14 25.10
C LEU A 192 -15.35 1.58 23.80
N LEU A 193 -14.31 2.42 23.90
CA LEU A 193 -13.56 2.86 22.73
C LEU A 193 -12.96 1.67 21.96
N LEU A 194 -12.33 0.72 22.67
CA LEU A 194 -11.66 -0.40 22.04
C LEU A 194 -12.64 -1.36 21.38
N ILE A 195 -13.78 -1.69 22.01
CA ILE A 195 -14.74 -2.61 21.39
C ILE A 195 -15.38 -2.00 20.13
N ASP A 196 -15.68 -0.70 20.13
CA ASP A 196 -16.16 -0.01 18.93
C ASP A 196 -15.08 0.04 17.84
N THR A 197 -13.82 0.27 18.23
CA THR A 197 -12.68 0.25 17.30
C THR A 197 -12.49 -1.14 16.70
N ILE A 198 -12.46 -2.19 17.52
CA ILE A 198 -12.36 -3.60 17.11
C ILE A 198 -13.46 -3.94 16.13
N ARG A 199 -14.71 -3.60 16.46
CA ARG A 199 -15.86 -3.84 15.59
C ARG A 199 -15.68 -3.20 14.23
N ASN A 200 -15.30 -1.93 14.18
CA ASN A 200 -15.10 -1.21 12.92
C ASN A 200 -13.93 -1.78 12.10
N VAL A 201 -12.82 -2.14 12.77
CA VAL A 201 -11.66 -2.77 12.12
C VAL A 201 -12.04 -4.15 11.55
N ILE A 202 -12.79 -4.97 12.28
CA ILE A 202 -13.24 -6.29 11.81
C ILE A 202 -14.21 -6.15 10.63
N ILE A 203 -15.18 -5.22 10.69
CA ILE A 203 -16.11 -4.96 9.59
C ILE A 203 -15.34 -4.55 8.33
N LYS A 204 -14.37 -3.64 8.47
CA LYS A 204 -13.52 -3.20 7.35
C LYS A 204 -12.64 -4.33 6.81
N PHE A 205 -12.09 -5.15 7.69
CA PHE A 205 -11.33 -6.33 7.31
C PHE A 205 -12.16 -7.27 6.43
N PHE A 206 -13.41 -7.54 6.81
CA PHE A 206 -14.30 -8.36 5.98
C PHE A 206 -14.66 -7.69 4.65
N SER A 207 -15.01 -6.39 4.68
CA SER A 207 -15.37 -5.66 3.45
C SER A 207 -14.24 -5.61 2.44
N ASN A 208 -12.99 -5.70 2.90
CA ASN A 208 -11.81 -5.66 2.05
C ASN A 208 -11.18 -7.03 1.82
N SER A 209 -11.73 -8.10 2.41
CA SER A 209 -11.11 -9.42 2.35
C SER A 209 -11.09 -9.97 0.92
N SER A 210 -10.06 -10.77 0.60
CA SER A 210 -9.96 -11.47 -0.68
C SER A 210 -11.13 -12.44 -0.88
N TRP A 211 -11.59 -13.09 0.19
CA TRP A 211 -12.74 -14.00 0.19
C TRP A 211 -14.04 -13.31 -0.24
N SER A 212 -14.30 -12.10 0.27
CA SER A 212 -15.52 -11.36 -0.04
C SER A 212 -15.47 -10.69 -1.41
N ASN A 213 -14.30 -10.23 -1.84
CA ASN A 213 -14.19 -9.36 -3.01
C ASN A 213 -13.82 -10.08 -4.31
N LEU A 214 -12.88 -11.03 -4.28
CA LEU A 214 -12.37 -11.64 -5.51
C LEU A 214 -13.47 -12.37 -6.30
N PRO A 215 -14.35 -13.17 -5.68
CA PRO A 215 -15.44 -13.81 -6.42
C PRO A 215 -16.36 -12.82 -7.12
N ILE A 216 -16.70 -11.72 -6.43
CA ILE A 216 -17.58 -10.67 -6.95
C ILE A 216 -16.91 -9.92 -8.11
N TYR A 217 -15.68 -9.45 -7.92
CA TYR A 217 -14.99 -8.62 -8.92
C TYR A 217 -14.47 -9.40 -10.12
N SER A 218 -14.23 -10.70 -9.98
CA SER A 218 -13.80 -11.55 -11.09
C SER A 218 -14.95 -12.30 -11.76
N GLY A 219 -16.10 -12.43 -11.12
CA GLY A 219 -17.20 -13.29 -11.59
C GLY A 219 -16.88 -14.79 -11.48
N ILE A 220 -15.92 -15.17 -10.64
CA ILE A 220 -15.40 -16.54 -10.48
C ILE A 220 -15.89 -17.09 -9.14
N ASP A 221 -16.26 -18.36 -9.08
CA ASP A 221 -16.73 -18.96 -7.83
C ASP A 221 -15.64 -18.98 -6.74
N SER A 222 -16.04 -18.82 -5.48
CA SER A 222 -15.11 -18.81 -4.35
C SER A 222 -14.30 -20.11 -4.22
N SER A 223 -14.86 -21.25 -4.62
CA SER A 223 -14.15 -22.54 -4.60
C SER A 223 -12.93 -22.57 -5.52
N GLN A 224 -12.94 -21.82 -6.62
CA GLN A 224 -11.80 -21.74 -7.53
C GLN A 224 -10.67 -20.86 -6.98
N TRP A 225 -11.03 -19.88 -6.13
CA TRP A 225 -10.06 -19.02 -5.45
C TRP A 225 -9.52 -19.62 -4.15
N GLU A 226 -10.17 -20.64 -3.59
CA GLU A 226 -9.89 -21.19 -2.26
C GLU A 226 -8.41 -21.56 -2.04
N GLU A 227 -7.85 -22.38 -2.92
CA GLU A 227 -6.45 -22.82 -2.83
C GLU A 227 -5.47 -21.65 -2.91
N ILE A 228 -5.83 -20.60 -3.64
CA ILE A 228 -5.02 -19.39 -3.82
C ILE A 228 -5.10 -18.51 -2.58
N ILE A 229 -6.32 -18.21 -2.11
CA ILE A 229 -6.54 -17.33 -0.97
C ILE A 229 -5.91 -17.93 0.28
N LYS A 230 -5.92 -19.26 0.44
CA LYS A 230 -5.28 -19.95 1.58
C LYS A 230 -3.75 -19.79 1.62
N LYS A 231 -3.07 -19.54 0.49
CA LYS A 231 -1.61 -19.40 0.47
C LYS A 231 -1.11 -18.31 1.42
N PRO A 232 -0.05 -18.55 2.21
CA PRO A 232 0.53 -17.52 3.06
C PRO A 232 1.08 -16.32 2.28
N SER A 233 1.58 -16.53 1.07
CA SER A 233 2.13 -15.49 0.18
C SER A 233 1.06 -14.65 -0.53
N PHE A 234 -0.20 -15.07 -0.49
CA PHE A 234 -1.30 -14.36 -1.13
C PHE A 234 -1.92 -13.36 -0.17
N ILE A 235 -2.36 -12.22 -0.71
CA ILE A 235 -2.95 -11.16 0.11
C ILE A 235 -4.31 -11.63 0.67
N LYS A 236 -4.51 -11.43 1.97
CA LYS A 236 -5.78 -11.77 2.64
C LYS A 236 -6.80 -10.63 2.54
N GLU A 237 -6.31 -9.41 2.31
CA GLU A 237 -7.09 -8.19 2.20
C GLU A 237 -6.59 -7.39 0.99
N LEU A 238 -7.54 -6.87 0.20
CA LEU A 238 -7.28 -5.98 -0.93
C LEU A 238 -7.04 -4.56 -0.41
N TRP A 239 -5.99 -3.88 -0.89
CA TRP A 239 -5.82 -2.45 -0.61
C TRP A 239 -6.74 -1.63 -1.52
N PRO A 240 -6.93 -0.32 -1.23
CA PRO A 240 -7.85 0.53 -1.98
C PRO A 240 -7.62 0.50 -3.49
N ALA A 241 -6.36 0.39 -3.93
CA ALA A 241 -6.05 0.29 -5.34
C ALA A 241 -6.54 -1.03 -5.97
N GLN A 242 -6.39 -2.18 -5.30
CA GLN A 242 -6.93 -3.45 -5.82
C GLN A 242 -8.46 -3.47 -5.81
N ILE A 243 -9.09 -2.89 -4.79
CA ILE A 243 -10.56 -2.73 -4.74
C ILE A 243 -11.03 -1.92 -5.96
N LEU A 244 -10.39 -0.78 -6.24
CA LEU A 244 -10.72 0.06 -7.39
C LEU A 244 -10.59 -0.69 -8.72
N LEU A 245 -9.58 -1.55 -8.88
CA LEU A 245 -9.43 -2.40 -10.08
C LEU A 245 -10.61 -3.36 -10.24
N GLY A 246 -11.06 -3.95 -9.13
CA GLY A 246 -12.23 -4.81 -9.08
C GLY A 246 -13.52 -4.08 -9.47
N GLU A 247 -13.78 -2.91 -8.86
CA GLU A 247 -14.93 -2.05 -9.17
C GLU A 247 -14.97 -1.62 -10.64
N LYS A 248 -13.80 -1.51 -11.29
CA LYS A 248 -13.67 -1.17 -12.70
C LYS A 248 -13.70 -2.39 -13.63
N ASN A 249 -14.08 -3.56 -13.12
CA ASN A 249 -14.19 -4.84 -13.85
C ASN A 249 -12.88 -5.32 -14.48
N VAL A 250 -11.72 -4.84 -14.01
CA VAL A 250 -10.42 -5.25 -14.54
C VAL A 250 -10.19 -6.75 -14.30
N TYR A 251 -10.56 -7.24 -13.12
CA TYR A 251 -10.47 -8.67 -12.81
C TYR A 251 -11.45 -9.51 -13.64
N ASN A 252 -12.55 -8.95 -14.12
CA ASN A 252 -13.51 -9.62 -15.01
C ASN A 252 -13.20 -9.44 -16.52
N GLY A 253 -11.95 -9.09 -16.87
CA GLY A 253 -11.52 -9.06 -18.27
C GLY A 253 -11.61 -7.70 -18.98
N MET A 254 -12.02 -6.63 -18.30
CA MET A 254 -12.01 -5.29 -18.90
C MET A 254 -10.56 -4.82 -19.13
N SER A 255 -10.28 -4.38 -20.35
CA SER A 255 -8.98 -3.76 -20.69
C SER A 255 -8.86 -2.39 -20.02
N ALA A 256 -7.67 -2.01 -19.58
CA ALA A 256 -7.52 -0.84 -18.71
C ALA A 256 -6.19 -0.10 -18.85
N ILE A 257 -6.25 1.22 -18.68
CA ILE A 257 -5.10 2.04 -18.32
C ILE A 257 -5.15 2.30 -16.83
N ILE A 258 -4.14 1.85 -16.09
CA ILE A 258 -4.08 1.85 -14.64
C ILE A 258 -2.97 2.78 -14.18
N GLN A 259 -3.36 3.84 -13.49
CA GLN A 259 -2.44 4.78 -12.85
C GLN A 259 -2.38 4.48 -11.36
N MET A 260 -1.24 3.98 -10.90
CA MET A 260 -1.01 3.65 -9.50
C MET A 260 0.38 4.11 -9.08
N PRO A 261 0.51 4.84 -7.96
CA PRO A 261 1.81 5.29 -7.50
C PRO A 261 2.69 4.09 -7.10
N THR A 262 4.00 4.28 -7.15
CA THR A 262 4.96 3.28 -6.67
C THR A 262 4.65 2.93 -5.22
N SER A 263 4.67 1.63 -4.90
CA SER A 263 4.26 1.02 -3.62
C SER A 263 2.76 0.84 -3.38
N ALA A 264 1.85 1.18 -4.31
CA ALA A 264 0.40 0.91 -4.15
C ALA A 264 0.00 -0.57 -4.40
N GLY A 265 0.97 -1.46 -4.57
CA GLY A 265 0.72 -2.89 -4.82
C GLY A 265 0.47 -3.23 -6.29
N LYS A 266 1.20 -2.61 -7.23
CA LYS A 266 1.14 -2.95 -8.67
C LYS A 266 1.37 -4.45 -8.90
N THR A 267 2.40 -5.02 -8.30
CA THR A 267 2.77 -6.44 -8.48
C THR A 267 1.66 -7.39 -8.04
N LYS A 268 1.05 -7.15 -6.87
CA LYS A 268 -0.12 -7.94 -6.42
C LYS A 268 -1.34 -7.71 -7.29
N SER A 269 -1.53 -6.52 -7.84
CA SER A 269 -2.61 -6.25 -8.80
C SER A 269 -2.44 -7.08 -10.08
N ILE A 270 -1.23 -7.12 -10.64
CA ILE A 270 -0.89 -7.94 -11.81
C ILE A 270 -1.09 -9.43 -11.51
N GLU A 271 -0.64 -9.89 -10.34
CA GLU A 271 -0.85 -11.27 -9.89
C GLU A 271 -2.33 -11.66 -9.90
N ILE A 272 -3.22 -10.82 -9.34
CA ILE A 272 -4.67 -11.07 -9.31
C ILE A 272 -5.27 -11.07 -10.73
N ILE A 273 -4.85 -10.13 -11.59
CA ILE A 273 -5.33 -10.06 -12.99
C ILE A 273 -4.98 -11.36 -13.73
N ILE A 274 -3.74 -11.84 -13.60
CA ILE A 274 -3.28 -13.07 -14.25
C ILE A 274 -4.06 -14.28 -13.73
N ARG A 275 -4.16 -14.43 -12.40
CA ARG A 275 -4.92 -15.52 -11.77
C ARG A 275 -6.37 -15.51 -12.24
N SER A 276 -7.03 -14.35 -12.21
CA SER A 276 -8.40 -14.21 -12.68
C SER A 276 -8.55 -14.61 -14.16
N SER A 277 -7.61 -14.19 -15.01
CA SER A 277 -7.63 -14.53 -16.44
C SER A 277 -7.47 -16.04 -16.69
N PHE A 278 -6.63 -16.72 -15.91
CA PHE A 278 -6.44 -18.17 -16.02
C PHE A 278 -7.62 -18.95 -15.45
N LEU A 279 -8.13 -18.58 -14.28
CA LEU A 279 -9.26 -19.24 -13.61
C LEU A 279 -10.57 -19.12 -14.41
N SER A 280 -10.79 -17.99 -15.07
CA SER A 280 -11.94 -17.77 -15.96
C SER A 280 -11.73 -18.32 -17.38
N SER A 281 -10.61 -18.99 -17.65
CA SER A 281 -10.24 -19.52 -18.97
C SER A 281 -10.24 -18.47 -20.09
N ARG A 282 -10.08 -17.18 -19.76
CA ARG A 282 -9.92 -16.09 -20.73
C ARG A 282 -8.52 -16.06 -21.33
N ALA A 283 -7.54 -16.67 -20.67
CA ALA A 283 -6.17 -16.79 -21.17
C ALA A 283 -5.56 -18.16 -20.83
N ASN A 284 -4.79 -18.70 -21.76
CA ASN A 284 -3.80 -19.75 -21.51
C ASN A 284 -2.40 -19.16 -21.37
N VAL A 285 -2.13 -18.10 -22.13
CA VAL A 285 -0.88 -17.35 -22.12
C VAL A 285 -1.14 -15.91 -21.64
N ALA A 286 -0.39 -15.50 -20.60
CA ALA A 286 -0.31 -14.11 -20.16
C ALA A 286 1.09 -13.56 -20.48
N VAL A 287 1.15 -12.40 -21.11
CA VAL A 287 2.42 -11.74 -21.47
C VAL A 287 2.60 -10.48 -20.64
N ILE A 288 3.75 -10.32 -20.01
CA ILE A 288 4.16 -9.10 -19.32
C ILE A 288 5.30 -8.46 -20.09
N VAL A 289 5.07 -7.23 -20.54
CA VAL A 289 6.04 -6.39 -21.23
C VAL A 289 6.60 -5.37 -20.25
N ALA A 290 7.89 -5.49 -19.92
CA ALA A 290 8.59 -4.57 -19.03
C ALA A 290 9.76 -3.88 -19.77
N PRO A 291 10.12 -2.63 -19.41
CA PRO A 291 11.07 -1.82 -20.19
C PRO A 291 12.52 -2.31 -20.13
N PHE A 292 12.92 -3.04 -19.09
CA PHE A 292 14.31 -3.45 -18.90
C PHE A 292 14.39 -4.91 -18.43
N LYS A 293 15.43 -5.61 -18.87
CA LYS A 293 15.70 -7.01 -18.50
C LYS A 293 15.83 -7.22 -16.98
N ALA A 294 16.46 -6.28 -16.28
CA ALA A 294 16.57 -6.35 -14.83
C ALA A 294 15.19 -6.42 -14.16
N LEU A 295 14.25 -5.60 -14.64
CA LEU A 295 12.87 -5.61 -14.17
C LEU A 295 12.12 -6.89 -14.60
N CYS A 296 12.35 -7.41 -15.81
CA CYS A 296 11.80 -8.70 -16.22
C CYS A 296 12.21 -9.82 -15.24
N ASN A 297 13.48 -9.87 -14.83
CA ASN A 297 13.98 -10.86 -13.88
C ASN A 297 13.41 -10.67 -12.47
N GLU A 298 13.22 -9.43 -12.03
CA GLU A 298 12.57 -9.11 -10.74
C GLU A 298 11.12 -9.59 -10.73
N ILE A 299 10.37 -9.31 -11.79
CA ILE A 299 8.99 -9.79 -11.97
C ILE A 299 8.97 -11.32 -11.99
N LYS A 300 9.90 -11.97 -12.70
CA LYS A 300 10.01 -13.44 -12.73
C LYS A 300 10.17 -14.01 -11.34
N GLY A 301 11.12 -13.51 -10.54
CA GLY A 301 11.34 -13.99 -9.17
C GLY A 301 10.08 -13.84 -8.32
N THR A 302 9.44 -12.67 -8.39
CA THR A 302 8.21 -12.40 -7.62
C THR A 302 7.06 -13.33 -8.00
N LEU A 303 6.86 -13.56 -9.30
CA LEU A 303 5.79 -14.45 -9.77
C LEU A 303 6.11 -15.92 -9.51
N GLN A 304 7.38 -16.34 -9.58
CA GLN A 304 7.78 -17.71 -9.21
C GLN A 304 7.42 -18.02 -7.76
N GLU A 305 7.66 -17.10 -6.84
CA GLU A 305 7.25 -17.24 -5.44
C GLU A 305 5.73 -17.25 -5.28
N ALA A 306 5.02 -16.40 -6.02
CA ALA A 306 3.56 -16.31 -5.96
C ALA A 306 2.85 -17.57 -6.48
N PHE A 307 3.32 -18.14 -7.59
CA PHE A 307 2.72 -19.28 -8.29
C PHE A 307 3.32 -20.64 -7.91
N VAL A 308 4.08 -20.70 -6.80
CA VAL A 308 4.59 -21.98 -6.25
C VAL A 308 3.46 -23.00 -6.12
N ASN A 309 3.74 -24.23 -6.56
CA ASN A 309 2.81 -25.38 -6.59
C ASN A 309 1.56 -25.19 -7.47
N GLU A 310 1.60 -24.28 -8.45
CA GLU A 310 0.57 -24.17 -9.49
C GLU A 310 1.11 -24.70 -10.82
N ARG A 311 0.20 -25.15 -11.70
CA ARG A 311 0.55 -25.58 -13.07
C ARG A 311 0.72 -24.36 -13.98
N VAL A 312 1.69 -23.51 -13.64
CA VAL A 312 2.00 -22.27 -14.34
C VAL A 312 3.50 -22.21 -14.60
N ARG A 313 3.90 -22.28 -15.88
CA ARG A 313 5.27 -22.03 -16.30
C ARG A 313 5.50 -20.52 -16.40
N ILE A 314 6.59 -20.05 -15.79
CA ILE A 314 6.98 -18.65 -15.81
C ILE A 314 8.34 -18.54 -16.47
N ASP A 315 8.40 -17.83 -17.59
CA ASP A 315 9.63 -17.73 -18.38
C ASP A 315 10.02 -16.29 -18.73
N VAL A 316 11.33 -16.09 -18.84
CA VAL A 316 11.97 -14.89 -19.36
C VAL A 316 12.89 -15.36 -20.48
N PRO A 317 12.50 -15.16 -21.76
CA PRO A 317 13.31 -15.54 -22.91
C PRO A 317 14.74 -14.99 -22.83
N SER A 318 15.70 -15.80 -23.26
CA SER A 318 17.11 -15.43 -23.26
C SER A 318 17.44 -14.39 -24.34
N ASP A 319 18.65 -13.80 -24.27
CA ASP A 319 19.12 -12.90 -25.34
C ASP A 319 19.51 -13.68 -26.61
N ALA A 320 19.60 -15.00 -26.53
CA ALA A 320 19.91 -15.85 -27.67
C ALA A 320 18.67 -16.02 -28.54
N PHE A 321 18.70 -15.41 -29.72
CA PHE A 321 17.58 -15.37 -30.67
C PHE A 321 17.06 -16.73 -31.16
N GLN A 322 17.76 -17.85 -30.92
CA GLN A 322 17.40 -19.18 -31.44
C GLN A 322 16.82 -20.16 -30.39
N ILE A 323 17.12 -19.99 -29.09
CA ILE A 323 16.87 -21.04 -28.07
C ILE A 323 15.43 -20.98 -27.53
N ASP A 324 14.75 -19.84 -27.63
CA ASP A 324 13.50 -19.61 -26.90
C ASP A 324 12.23 -20.09 -27.63
N PHE A 325 12.34 -20.63 -28.85
CA PHE A 325 11.19 -21.12 -29.62
C PHE A 325 10.72 -22.51 -29.18
N ASP A 326 11.63 -23.32 -28.63
CA ASP A 326 11.31 -24.68 -28.18
C ASP A 326 10.37 -24.67 -26.96
N ILE A 327 10.35 -23.58 -26.18
CA ILE A 327 9.47 -23.38 -25.02
C ILE A 327 8.01 -23.66 -25.39
N PHE A 328 7.55 -23.22 -26.56
CA PHE A 328 6.16 -23.38 -26.97
C PHE A 328 5.85 -24.77 -27.53
N SER A 329 6.87 -25.50 -28.00
CA SER A 329 6.73 -26.90 -28.39
C SER A 329 6.74 -27.86 -27.21
N GLU A 330 7.29 -27.43 -26.07
CA GLU A 330 7.42 -28.22 -24.84
C GLU A 330 6.20 -28.11 -23.90
N ILE A 331 5.33 -27.11 -24.10
CA ILE A 331 4.22 -26.82 -23.19
C ILE A 331 2.90 -27.27 -23.81
N GLU A 332 2.15 -28.06 -23.06
CA GLU A 332 0.77 -28.41 -23.39
C GLU A 332 -0.18 -27.38 -22.76
N LEU A 333 -0.55 -26.36 -23.52
CA LEU A 333 -1.35 -25.21 -23.04
C LEU A 333 -2.76 -25.59 -22.54
N GLU A 334 -3.24 -26.79 -22.87
CA GLU A 334 -4.49 -27.35 -22.33
C GLU A 334 -4.36 -27.71 -20.85
N THR A 335 -3.18 -28.14 -20.40
CA THR A 335 -2.94 -28.67 -19.05
C THR A 335 -2.05 -27.76 -18.18
N GLU A 336 -1.30 -26.85 -18.80
CA GLU A 336 -0.39 -25.90 -18.16
C GLU A 336 -0.59 -24.47 -18.69
N LYS A 337 -0.54 -23.48 -17.80
CA LYS A 337 -0.61 -22.05 -18.20
C LYS A 337 0.79 -21.47 -18.35
N LEU A 338 0.94 -20.45 -19.19
CA LEU A 338 2.22 -19.80 -19.44
C LEU A 338 2.16 -18.31 -19.09
N ILE A 339 3.12 -17.85 -18.29
CA ILE A 339 3.43 -16.43 -18.09
C ILE A 339 4.77 -16.15 -18.78
N LEU A 340 4.73 -15.28 -19.79
CA LEU A 340 5.92 -14.87 -20.54
C LEU A 340 6.29 -13.43 -20.18
N ILE A 341 7.52 -13.19 -19.74
CA ILE A 341 7.98 -11.87 -19.30
C ILE A 341 9.16 -11.43 -20.16
N LEU A 342 9.04 -10.29 -20.83
CA LEU A 342 10.05 -9.84 -21.78
C LEU A 342 10.00 -8.34 -22.08
N THR A 343 11.00 -7.85 -22.82
CA THR A 343 11.00 -6.48 -23.32
C THR A 343 10.17 -6.35 -24.59
N PRO A 344 9.70 -5.13 -24.96
CA PRO A 344 8.90 -4.95 -26.17
C PRO A 344 9.63 -5.40 -27.45
N GLU A 345 10.95 -5.18 -27.53
CA GLU A 345 11.77 -5.58 -28.69
C GLU A 345 11.81 -7.10 -28.84
N LYS A 346 12.06 -7.81 -27.73
CA LYS A 346 12.07 -9.27 -27.73
C LYS A 346 10.69 -9.83 -28.08
N PHE A 347 9.62 -9.14 -27.66
CA PHE A 347 8.27 -9.62 -27.93
C PHE A 347 7.95 -9.54 -29.42
N ILE A 348 8.22 -8.42 -30.07
CA ILE A 348 8.08 -8.29 -31.52
C ILE A 348 8.92 -9.33 -32.25
N TYR A 349 10.16 -9.58 -31.80
CA TYR A 349 11.01 -10.61 -32.38
C TYR A 349 10.32 -11.98 -32.31
N MET A 350 9.85 -12.39 -31.14
CA MET A 350 9.21 -13.71 -30.96
C MET A 350 7.93 -13.84 -31.80
N MET A 351 7.07 -12.82 -31.80
CA MET A 351 5.81 -12.83 -32.54
C MET A 351 6.02 -12.93 -34.06
N ARG A 352 7.16 -12.48 -34.59
CA ARG A 352 7.49 -12.64 -36.02
C ARG A 352 7.95 -14.04 -36.40
N HIS A 353 8.53 -14.77 -35.45
CA HIS A 353 9.15 -16.07 -35.71
C HIS A 353 8.29 -17.25 -35.27
N ALA A 354 7.39 -17.05 -34.30
CA ALA A 354 6.42 -18.03 -33.85
C ALA A 354 5.03 -17.37 -33.75
N PRO A 355 4.40 -17.06 -34.90
CA PRO A 355 3.14 -16.32 -34.92
C PRO A 355 1.96 -17.10 -34.32
N GLU A 356 2.03 -18.43 -34.29
CA GLU A 356 0.97 -19.30 -33.76
C GLU A 356 0.64 -19.00 -32.28
N ILE A 357 1.61 -18.52 -31.52
CA ILE A 357 1.44 -18.19 -30.08
C ILE A 357 0.58 -16.95 -29.90
N ILE A 358 0.57 -16.03 -30.87
CA ILE A 358 -0.18 -14.76 -30.80
C ILE A 358 -1.65 -15.03 -30.48
N ASP A 359 -2.22 -16.06 -31.11
CA ASP A 359 -3.63 -16.42 -30.99
C ASP A 359 -3.96 -16.99 -29.59
N GLU A 360 -2.98 -17.51 -28.86
CA GLU A 360 -3.11 -18.05 -27.49
C GLU A 360 -2.96 -16.97 -26.40
N VAL A 361 -2.51 -15.75 -26.76
CA VAL A 361 -2.34 -14.65 -25.81
C VAL A 361 -3.70 -14.05 -25.43
N GLY A 362 -4.23 -14.47 -24.28
CA GLY A 362 -5.49 -13.92 -23.74
C GLY A 362 -5.30 -12.68 -22.86
N LEU A 363 -4.09 -12.45 -22.34
CA LEU A 363 -3.77 -11.30 -21.49
C LEU A 363 -2.42 -10.69 -21.86
N LEU A 364 -2.38 -9.37 -22.03
CA LEU A 364 -1.18 -8.60 -22.28
C LEU A 364 -1.07 -7.43 -21.30
N VAL A 365 -0.01 -7.43 -20.49
CA VAL A 365 0.26 -6.40 -19.48
C VAL A 365 1.50 -5.61 -19.88
N TYR A 366 1.33 -4.32 -20.12
CA TYR A 366 2.43 -3.36 -20.24
C TYR A 366 2.71 -2.74 -18.88
N ASP A 367 3.86 -3.06 -18.31
CA ASP A 367 4.34 -2.45 -17.06
C ASP A 367 5.21 -1.22 -17.35
N GLU A 368 5.21 -0.29 -16.40
CA GLU A 368 5.91 0.98 -16.46
C GLU A 368 5.59 1.84 -17.68
N GLY A 369 4.30 2.00 -17.99
CA GLY A 369 3.83 2.85 -19.08
C GLY A 369 4.35 4.29 -19.07
N HIS A 370 4.84 4.80 -17.94
CA HIS A 370 5.50 6.11 -17.81
C HIS A 370 6.76 6.25 -18.68
N GLN A 371 7.23 5.16 -19.30
CA GLN A 371 8.23 5.24 -20.36
C GLN A 371 7.83 6.17 -21.52
N PHE A 372 6.54 6.41 -21.77
CA PHE A 372 6.10 7.40 -22.78
C PHE A 372 6.70 8.80 -22.55
N ASP A 373 6.92 9.20 -21.30
CA ASP A 373 7.42 10.53 -20.94
C ASP A 373 8.95 10.66 -21.08
N ASN A 374 9.66 9.59 -21.48
CA ASN A 374 11.13 9.53 -21.51
C ASN A 374 11.76 9.99 -22.83
N GLY A 375 11.26 11.07 -23.43
CA GLY A 375 11.82 11.68 -24.64
C GLY A 375 12.01 10.69 -25.79
N ILE A 376 13.25 10.55 -26.30
CA ILE A 376 13.58 9.62 -27.41
C ILE A 376 13.21 8.16 -27.07
N ARG A 377 13.40 7.73 -25.81
CA ARG A 377 13.03 6.37 -25.39
C ARG A 377 11.52 6.16 -25.43
N GLY A 378 10.74 7.20 -25.12
CA GLY A 378 9.29 7.18 -25.23
C GLY A 378 8.82 6.99 -26.68
N VAL A 379 9.46 7.66 -27.64
CA VAL A 379 9.15 7.48 -29.08
C VAL A 379 9.42 6.04 -29.52
N THR A 380 10.56 5.46 -29.13
CA THR A 380 10.86 4.06 -29.44
C THR A 380 9.82 3.12 -28.82
N TYR A 381 9.46 3.36 -27.56
CA TYR A 381 8.44 2.58 -26.86
C TYR A 381 7.07 2.66 -27.59
N GLU A 382 6.65 3.85 -28.01
CA GLU A 382 5.42 4.06 -28.79
C GLU A 382 5.42 3.28 -30.12
N LEU A 383 6.53 3.29 -30.86
CA LEU A 383 6.66 2.55 -32.12
C LEU A 383 6.61 1.03 -31.90
N LEU A 384 7.25 0.54 -30.84
CA LEU A 384 7.24 -0.88 -30.49
C LEU A 384 5.82 -1.33 -30.11
N LEU A 385 5.14 -0.55 -29.26
CA LEU A 385 3.77 -0.85 -28.84
C LEU A 385 2.77 -0.74 -30.01
N SER A 386 2.94 0.22 -30.91
CA SER A 386 2.16 0.30 -32.15
C SER A 386 2.30 -0.99 -32.97
N SER A 387 3.52 -1.51 -33.08
CA SER A 387 3.80 -2.73 -33.84
C SER A 387 3.14 -3.95 -33.20
N LEU A 388 3.21 -4.06 -31.87
CA LEU A 388 2.56 -5.14 -31.12
C LEU A 388 1.04 -5.08 -31.24
N ARG A 389 0.45 -3.89 -31.13
CA ARG A 389 -1.00 -3.69 -31.26
C ARG A 389 -1.56 -4.25 -32.58
N LEU A 390 -0.78 -4.18 -33.68
CA LEU A 390 -1.20 -4.71 -34.98
C LEU A 390 -1.16 -6.25 -35.05
N LEU A 391 -0.40 -6.90 -34.18
CA LEU A 391 -0.24 -8.35 -34.15
C LEU A 391 -1.23 -9.01 -33.19
N ILE A 392 -1.54 -8.36 -32.06
CA ILE A 392 -2.30 -8.97 -30.97
C ILE A 392 -3.81 -9.12 -31.32
N PRO A 393 -4.45 -10.25 -30.98
CA PRO A 393 -5.87 -10.45 -31.21
C PRO A 393 -6.74 -9.41 -30.51
N LYS A 394 -7.86 -9.04 -31.14
CA LYS A 394 -8.80 -8.07 -30.56
C LYS A 394 -9.51 -8.58 -29.29
N SER A 395 -9.50 -9.88 -29.07
CA SER A 395 -10.07 -10.55 -27.88
C SER A 395 -9.15 -10.49 -26.66
N THR A 396 -7.86 -10.19 -26.85
CA THR A 396 -6.88 -10.13 -25.76
C THR A 396 -7.22 -8.99 -24.80
N GLN A 397 -7.24 -9.29 -23.50
CA GLN A 397 -7.31 -8.26 -22.49
C GLN A 397 -5.99 -7.49 -22.45
N ILE A 398 -6.04 -6.18 -22.64
CA ILE A 398 -4.85 -5.31 -22.61
C ILE A 398 -4.88 -4.45 -21.35
N ILE A 399 -3.83 -4.57 -20.55
CA ILE A 399 -3.61 -3.76 -19.35
C ILE A 399 -2.35 -2.94 -19.53
N LEU A 400 -2.42 -1.64 -19.35
CA LEU A 400 -1.25 -0.80 -19.17
C LEU A 400 -1.24 -0.30 -17.74
N ILE A 401 -0.24 -0.69 -16.97
CA ILE A 401 -0.07 -0.26 -15.58
C ILE A 401 1.15 0.65 -15.47
N SER A 402 1.00 1.76 -14.76
CA SER A 402 2.04 2.78 -14.71
C SER A 402 1.97 3.59 -13.42
N ALA A 403 3.09 4.24 -13.09
CA ALA A 403 3.04 5.44 -12.27
C ALA A 403 2.17 6.52 -12.96
N VAL A 404 1.87 7.62 -12.26
CA VAL A 404 1.06 8.71 -12.82
C VAL A 404 1.66 9.18 -14.15
N ILE A 405 0.85 9.19 -15.19
CA ILE A 405 1.21 9.60 -16.57
C ILE A 405 0.25 10.68 -17.05
N MET A 406 0.74 11.56 -17.91
CA MET A 406 -0.12 12.51 -18.60
C MET A 406 -0.88 11.83 -19.74
N ASN A 407 -2.04 12.37 -20.10
CA ASN A 407 -2.83 11.95 -21.27
C ASN A 407 -3.19 10.45 -21.30
N ALA A 408 -3.44 9.86 -20.12
CA ALA A 408 -3.75 8.44 -19.99
C ALA A 408 -4.94 7.99 -20.87
N ASP A 409 -5.96 8.86 -21.03
CA ASP A 409 -7.10 8.58 -21.91
C ASP A 409 -6.68 8.49 -23.39
N SER A 410 -5.88 9.45 -23.87
CA SER A 410 -5.37 9.44 -25.24
C SER A 410 -4.50 8.21 -25.52
N ILE A 411 -3.62 7.85 -24.60
CA ILE A 411 -2.81 6.62 -24.68
C ILE A 411 -3.73 5.40 -24.73
N GLY A 412 -4.77 5.35 -23.90
CA GLY A 412 -5.73 4.25 -23.92
C GLY A 412 -6.51 4.14 -25.23
N ASN A 413 -6.98 5.27 -25.77
CA ASN A 413 -7.69 5.33 -27.06
C ASN A 413 -6.79 4.80 -28.19
N TRP A 414 -5.51 5.17 -28.16
CA TRP A 414 -4.55 4.69 -29.15
C TRP A 414 -4.12 3.23 -28.94
N LEU A 415 -3.87 2.77 -27.71
CA LEU A 415 -3.33 1.43 -27.48
C LEU A 415 -4.41 0.35 -27.50
N ILE A 416 -5.55 0.62 -26.88
CA ILE A 416 -6.63 -0.36 -26.63
C ILE A 416 -7.84 -0.07 -27.54
N GLY A 417 -8.24 1.20 -27.64
CA GLY A 417 -9.45 1.63 -28.32
C GLY A 417 -10.57 2.02 -27.35
N ASP A 418 -11.83 1.92 -27.80
CA ASP A 418 -12.98 2.45 -27.06
C ASP A 418 -13.42 1.54 -25.89
N ASN A 419 -13.23 0.23 -26.00
CA ASN A 419 -13.64 -0.73 -24.97
C ASN A 419 -12.57 -0.88 -23.87
N LYS A 420 -12.39 0.19 -23.09
CA LYS A 420 -11.43 0.22 -21.97
C LYS A 420 -12.00 1.00 -20.78
N THR A 421 -11.38 0.80 -19.63
CA THR A 421 -11.59 1.64 -18.45
C THR A 421 -10.31 2.41 -18.09
N LEU A 422 -10.47 3.63 -17.58
CA LEU A 422 -9.38 4.40 -16.99
C LEU A 422 -9.46 4.27 -15.47
N VAL A 423 -8.40 3.76 -14.86
CA VAL A 423 -8.31 3.55 -13.42
C VAL A 423 -7.33 4.57 -12.84
N ASN A 424 -7.87 5.58 -12.15
CA ASN A 424 -7.07 6.61 -11.49
C ASN A 424 -6.89 6.30 -10.00
N GLY A 425 -5.81 5.61 -9.67
CA GLY A 425 -5.39 5.32 -8.30
C GLY A 425 -4.24 6.22 -7.82
N ALA A 426 -3.99 7.38 -8.45
CA ALA A 426 -2.86 8.26 -8.13
C ALA A 426 -2.77 8.65 -6.64
N ASN A 427 -3.93 8.82 -5.99
CA ASN A 427 -4.04 9.23 -4.60
C ASN A 427 -4.25 8.05 -3.63
N LEU A 428 -4.23 6.81 -4.11
CA LEU A 428 -4.43 5.60 -3.31
C LEU A 428 -3.09 5.04 -2.82
N LEU A 429 -2.41 5.82 -2.00
CA LEU A 429 -1.19 5.38 -1.30
C LEU A 429 -1.58 4.54 -0.08
N PRO A 430 -0.92 3.38 0.16
CA PRO A 430 -1.18 2.57 1.35
C PRO A 430 -0.47 3.12 2.59
N THR A 431 0.46 4.05 2.40
CA THR A 431 1.22 4.70 3.46
C THR A 431 1.06 6.21 3.37
N TYR A 432 0.99 6.85 4.53
CA TYR A 432 1.10 8.30 4.61
C TYR A 432 2.51 8.74 4.20
N ARG A 433 2.60 9.80 3.39
CA ARG A 433 3.86 10.39 2.93
C ARG A 433 3.86 11.88 3.16
N THR A 434 4.99 12.40 3.60
CA THR A 434 5.24 13.84 3.77
C THR A 434 6.30 14.31 2.79
N ILE A 435 6.07 15.42 2.12
CA ILE A 435 7.03 16.03 1.19
C ILE A 435 7.76 17.16 1.91
N GLY A 436 9.09 17.14 1.87
CA GLY A 436 9.94 18.14 2.53
C GLY A 436 10.96 18.74 1.57
N PHE A 437 11.12 20.07 1.63
CA PHE A 437 12.13 20.82 0.88
C PHE A 437 13.23 21.33 1.80
N VAL A 438 14.47 21.29 1.32
CA VAL A 438 15.60 21.84 2.04
C VAL A 438 15.67 23.34 1.79
N SER A 439 15.74 24.10 2.88
CA SER A 439 15.76 25.56 2.89
C SER A 439 16.93 26.07 3.74
N TRP A 440 17.55 27.16 3.30
CA TRP A 440 18.69 27.81 3.98
C TRP A 440 18.32 29.20 4.49
N ARG A 441 17.09 29.37 4.98
CA ARG A 441 16.64 30.63 5.60
C ARG A 441 17.32 30.92 6.94
N ASP A 442 17.82 29.88 7.62
CA ASP A 442 18.60 29.96 8.85
C ASP A 442 20.10 29.70 8.60
N ASN A 443 20.97 29.94 9.59
CA ASN A 443 22.42 29.66 9.50
C ASN A 443 22.71 28.19 9.19
N LEU A 444 21.88 27.28 9.72
CA LEU A 444 21.89 25.85 9.45
C LEU A 444 20.72 25.52 8.51
N GLY A 445 20.88 24.50 7.66
CA GLY A 445 19.82 24.08 6.76
C GLY A 445 18.64 23.49 7.52
N ARG A 446 17.41 23.82 7.10
CA ARG A 446 16.16 23.32 7.66
C ARG A 446 15.37 22.53 6.62
N LEU A 447 14.46 21.70 7.09
CA LEU A 447 13.47 21.01 6.25
C LEU A 447 12.12 21.73 6.39
N GLU A 448 11.52 22.11 5.27
CA GLU A 448 10.17 22.70 5.17
C GLU A 448 9.24 21.63 4.60
N PHE A 449 8.30 21.14 5.41
CA PHE A 449 7.31 20.16 4.99
C PHE A 449 6.07 20.87 4.50
N VAL A 450 5.59 20.49 3.31
CA VAL A 450 4.46 21.15 2.63
C VAL A 450 3.29 20.21 2.44
N ASN A 451 2.12 20.79 2.18
CA ASN A 451 0.95 20.03 1.82
C ASN A 451 1.16 19.39 0.42
N PRO A 452 0.92 18.08 0.26
CA PRO A 452 1.17 17.39 -1.01
C PRO A 452 0.19 17.78 -2.14
N GLU A 453 -1.01 18.25 -1.80
CA GLU A 453 -2.01 18.71 -2.78
C GLU A 453 -1.79 20.18 -3.16
N ILE A 454 -1.32 21.00 -2.22
CA ILE A 454 -1.03 22.43 -2.41
C ILE A 454 0.38 22.74 -1.88
N PRO A 455 1.44 22.52 -2.69
CA PRO A 455 2.83 22.66 -2.25
C PRO A 455 3.24 24.07 -1.77
N ASP A 456 2.44 25.10 -2.06
CA ASP A 456 2.66 26.47 -1.58
C ASP A 456 2.26 26.66 -0.09
N ILE A 457 1.56 25.69 0.49
CA ILE A 457 1.16 25.72 1.89
C ILE A 457 2.16 24.91 2.72
N ASP A 458 2.96 25.62 3.52
CA ASP A 458 3.83 25.02 4.54
C ASP A 458 2.98 24.36 5.64
N GLU A 459 3.21 23.07 5.92
CA GLU A 459 2.57 22.37 7.04
C GLU A 459 3.33 22.59 8.35
N PHE A 460 4.65 22.33 8.33
CA PHE A 460 5.55 22.51 9.46
C PHE A 460 7.02 22.51 8.98
N TYR A 461 7.96 22.82 9.86
CA TYR A 461 9.38 22.79 9.53
C TYR A 461 10.20 22.13 10.62
N VAL A 462 11.38 21.64 10.28
CA VAL A 462 12.37 21.08 11.21
C VAL A 462 13.63 21.92 11.09
N PRO A 463 13.92 22.79 12.07
CA PRO A 463 15.08 23.66 12.01
C PRO A 463 16.38 22.88 12.25
N ARG A 464 17.49 23.42 11.74
CA ARG A 464 18.86 23.03 12.11
C ARG A 464 19.21 21.55 11.84
N VAL A 465 18.65 20.98 10.78
CA VAL A 465 18.89 19.58 10.37
C VAL A 465 20.27 19.42 9.72
N ILE A 466 20.68 20.39 8.92
CA ILE A 466 21.87 20.29 8.07
C ILE A 466 22.97 21.24 8.53
N SER A 467 24.09 20.68 8.94
CA SER A 467 25.33 21.40 9.24
C SER A 467 26.37 21.15 8.16
N THR A 468 27.20 22.15 7.88
CA THR A 468 28.32 22.02 6.95
C THR A 468 29.57 21.56 7.68
N VAL A 469 30.12 20.41 7.29
CA VAL A 469 31.36 19.86 7.81
C VAL A 469 32.50 20.20 6.86
N SER A 470 33.65 20.60 7.40
CA SER A 470 34.88 20.78 6.62
C SER A 470 35.60 19.44 6.45
N LEU A 471 35.92 19.08 5.22
CA LEU A 471 36.67 17.88 4.86
C LEU A 471 38.16 18.21 4.70
N ALA A 472 39.01 17.20 4.92
CA ALA A 472 40.43 17.31 4.64
C ALA A 472 40.67 17.63 3.15
N LYS A 473 41.57 18.58 2.90
CA LYS A 473 42.03 18.92 1.54
C LYS A 473 42.84 17.74 0.99
N LEU A 474 42.68 17.44 -0.29
CA LEU A 474 43.45 16.40 -0.98
C LEU A 474 44.57 17.03 -1.80
N GLY A 475 45.80 16.51 -1.63
CA GLY A 475 46.96 16.91 -2.43
C GLY A 475 47.28 18.41 -2.34
N ARG A 476 47.15 19.12 -3.48
CA ARG A 476 47.49 20.54 -3.62
C ARG A 476 46.28 21.48 -3.57
N GLU A 477 45.11 20.98 -3.16
CA GLU A 477 43.91 21.80 -3.04
C GLU A 477 44.12 22.97 -2.07
N ARG A 478 43.72 24.18 -2.51
CA ARG A 478 43.82 25.39 -1.69
C ARG A 478 42.51 25.78 -1.03
N ASN A 479 41.37 25.45 -1.64
CA ASN A 479 40.05 25.77 -1.12
C ASN A 479 39.62 24.78 -0.03
N ALA A 480 38.82 25.24 0.93
CA ALA A 480 38.21 24.37 1.92
C ALA A 480 37.20 23.45 1.23
N ARG A 481 37.31 22.14 1.44
CA ARG A 481 36.28 21.18 1.04
C ARG A 481 35.20 21.18 2.11
N ILE A 482 33.94 21.34 1.70
CA ILE A 482 32.80 21.35 2.60
C ILE A 482 31.75 20.34 2.14
N PHE A 483 31.04 19.75 3.09
CA PHE A 483 29.98 18.79 2.82
C PHE A 483 28.83 18.94 3.84
N PRO A 484 27.56 18.96 3.42
CA PRO A 484 27.08 18.97 2.04
C PRO A 484 27.24 20.34 1.37
N ILE A 485 27.18 20.37 0.03
CA ILE A 485 27.20 21.61 -0.75
C ILE A 485 25.77 22.16 -0.82
N LYS A 486 25.55 23.38 -0.32
CA LYS A 486 24.20 23.97 -0.12
C LYS A 486 23.28 23.99 -1.34
N LYS A 487 23.83 24.04 -2.55
CA LYS A 487 23.08 24.10 -3.82
C LYS A 487 23.12 22.79 -4.62
N ASP A 488 23.72 21.74 -4.07
CA ASP A 488 23.76 20.43 -4.73
C ASP A 488 22.85 19.45 -3.98
N GLY A 489 21.69 19.18 -4.59
CA GLY A 489 20.70 18.25 -4.05
C GLY A 489 21.26 16.85 -3.82
N LYS A 490 22.24 16.40 -4.62
CA LYS A 490 22.86 15.08 -4.42
C LYS A 490 23.69 15.05 -3.15
N SER A 491 24.56 16.04 -2.92
CA SER A 491 25.32 16.11 -1.68
C SER A 491 24.44 16.21 -0.44
N ILE A 492 23.34 16.96 -0.52
CA ILE A 492 22.38 17.10 0.57
C ILE A 492 21.66 15.79 0.86
N ALA A 493 21.19 15.09 -0.19
CA ALA A 493 20.57 13.77 -0.05
C ALA A 493 21.54 12.75 0.57
N ILE A 494 22.81 12.75 0.14
CA ILE A 494 23.84 11.89 0.75
C ILE A 494 24.05 12.25 2.22
N PHE A 495 24.13 13.53 2.57
CA PHE A 495 24.29 13.95 3.96
C PHE A 495 23.12 13.47 4.85
N LEU A 496 21.89 13.61 4.36
CA LEU A 496 20.70 13.16 5.09
C LEU A 496 20.62 11.64 5.20
N GLY A 497 21.12 10.89 4.21
CA GLY A 497 21.15 9.42 4.26
C GLY A 497 22.34 8.82 5.03
N LEU A 498 23.32 9.65 5.43
CA LEU A 498 24.44 9.26 6.29
C LEU A 498 24.19 9.53 7.78
N LYS A 499 23.21 10.39 8.07
CA LYS A 499 22.59 10.45 9.40
C LYS A 499 21.69 9.23 9.55
#